data_AF-A0A8S3EQ54-F1
#
_entry.id   AF-A0A8S3EQ54-F1
#
_cell.length_a   1.000
_cell.length_b   1.000
_cell.length_c   1.000
_cell.angle_alpha   90.00
_cell.angle_beta   90.00
_cell.angle_gamma   90.00
#
_symmetry.space_group_name_H-M   'P 1'
#
loop_
_entity.id
_entity.type
_entity.pdbx_description
1 polymer ?
#
loop_
_entity_poly.entity_id
_entity_poly.type
_entity_poly.pdbx_seq_one_letter_code
_entity_poly.pdbx_strand_id
1 'polypeptide(L)'
;MCREIMYKTELKLDEEKIIWPSGLRKKPDGIRKRRNVTVVTIVEKPFIFARPGNNCESTSEIYCPRKTLNKSSDEEYEQFCCYGYCIDLLHELSKNLSLGYTLHLVADGKYGSFEKEGEDKQKRWDGMIGELLNYQADLIIAPLTMNPERVQDIEFTKPFKYQGITILVRK
;
A
#
# COMPACT_ATOMS: atom_id res chain seq x y z
N MET A 1 63.27 1.48 20.43
CA MET A 1 62.39 0.29 20.28
C MET A 1 61.25 0.46 21.28
N CYS A 2 60.20 1.22 20.91
CA CYS A 2 59.00 1.38 21.73
C CYS A 2 57.98 0.32 21.30
N ARG A 3 57.61 -0.59 22.20
CA ARG A 3 56.49 -1.51 22.00
C ARG A 3 55.25 -0.85 22.61
N GLU A 4 54.34 -0.40 21.77
CA GLU A 4 52.98 -0.09 22.19
C GLU A 4 52.27 -1.41 22.56
N ILE A 5 51.96 -1.57 23.85
CA ILE A 5 51.08 -2.64 24.31
C ILE A 5 49.66 -2.14 24.12
N MET A 6 49.05 -2.47 22.98
CA MET A 6 47.62 -2.27 22.78
C MET A 6 46.85 -3.24 23.70
N TYR A 7 46.34 -2.74 24.82
CA TYR A 7 45.32 -3.47 25.58
C TYR A 7 44.00 -3.40 24.81
N LYS A 8 43.63 -4.51 24.19
CA LYS A 8 42.32 -4.68 23.55
C LYS A 8 41.29 -4.91 24.66
N THR A 9 40.63 -3.84 25.11
CA THR A 9 39.48 -3.94 26.01
C THR A 9 38.29 -4.47 25.21
N GLU A 10 37.94 -5.73 25.45
CA GLU A 10 36.76 -6.36 24.87
C GLU A 10 35.58 -6.13 25.81
N LEU A 11 34.77 -5.11 25.52
CA LEU A 11 33.53 -4.84 26.25
C LEU A 11 32.52 -5.94 25.88
N LYS A 12 32.09 -6.73 26.87
CA LYS A 12 31.03 -7.73 26.70
C LYS A 12 29.73 -7.21 27.32
N LEU A 13 28.68 -7.21 26.53
CA LEU A 13 27.34 -6.85 26.99
C LEU A 13 26.78 -7.99 27.85
N ASP A 14 26.35 -7.64 29.06
CA ASP A 14 25.70 -8.58 29.98
C ASP A 14 24.19 -8.54 29.74
N GLU A 15 23.71 -9.42 28.85
CA GLU A 15 22.32 -9.46 28.41
C GLU A 15 21.33 -9.74 29.56
N GLU A 16 21.77 -10.36 30.65
CA GLU A 16 20.92 -10.69 31.81
C GLU A 16 20.57 -9.48 32.67
N LYS A 17 21.36 -8.40 32.57
CA LYS A 17 21.10 -7.12 33.25
C LYS A 17 20.20 -6.19 32.46
N ILE A 18 19.89 -6.53 31.20
CA ILE A 18 19.03 -5.70 30.36
C ILE A 18 17.58 -5.90 30.80
N ILE A 19 16.94 -4.80 31.22
CA ILE A 19 15.51 -4.76 31.52
C ILE A 19 14.85 -3.93 30.43
N TRP A 20 13.95 -4.55 29.67
CA TRP A 20 13.20 -3.90 28.61
C TRP A 20 12.08 -3.02 29.20
N PRO A 21 11.51 -2.05 28.46
CA PRO A 21 10.46 -1.15 28.96
C PRO A 21 9.23 -1.83 29.57
N SER A 22 9.00 -3.11 29.26
CA SER A 22 7.95 -3.94 29.85
C SER A 22 8.34 -4.57 31.21
N GLY A 23 9.53 -4.29 31.74
CA GLY A 23 10.10 -4.92 32.94
C GLY A 23 10.65 -6.34 32.72
N LEU A 24 10.56 -6.86 31.50
CA LEU A 24 11.03 -8.20 31.14
C LEU A 24 12.54 -8.19 30.86
N ARG A 25 13.23 -9.27 31.23
CA ARG A 25 14.66 -9.48 30.87
C ARG A 25 14.83 -10.13 29.49
N LYS A 26 13.81 -10.83 29.02
CA LYS A 26 13.80 -11.41 27.67
C LYS A 26 13.54 -10.31 26.65
N LYS A 27 14.41 -10.23 25.64
CA LYS A 27 14.23 -9.35 24.49
C LYS A 27 12.89 -9.64 23.79
N PRO A 28 12.00 -8.65 23.63
CA PRO A 28 10.78 -8.83 22.86
C PRO A 28 11.12 -8.99 21.38
N ASP A 29 10.27 -9.72 20.66
CA ASP A 29 10.34 -9.79 19.21
C ASP A 29 10.04 -8.38 18.68
N GLY A 30 11.09 -7.64 18.31
CA GLY A 30 11.03 -6.20 17.95
C GLY A 30 10.22 -5.88 16.69
N ILE A 31 9.35 -6.80 16.25
CA ILE A 31 8.54 -6.70 15.05
C ILE A 31 7.07 -6.79 15.45
N ARG A 32 6.36 -5.65 15.39
CA ARG A 32 4.91 -5.63 15.55
C ARG A 32 4.25 -5.85 14.19
N LYS A 33 3.83 -7.08 13.90
CA LYS A 33 3.07 -7.38 12.67
C LYS A 33 1.68 -6.73 12.77
N ARG A 34 1.37 -5.81 11.85
CA ARG A 34 0.00 -5.27 11.70
C ARG A 34 -0.92 -6.37 11.17
N ARG A 35 -2.13 -6.46 11.72
CA ARG A 35 -3.16 -7.41 11.27
C ARG A 35 -4.18 -6.77 10.33
N ASN A 36 -4.26 -5.45 10.31
CA ASN A 36 -5.16 -4.68 9.44
C ASN A 36 -4.33 -3.85 8.47
N VAL A 37 -4.67 -3.92 7.19
CA VAL A 37 -3.94 -3.30 6.07
C VAL A 37 -4.89 -2.36 5.33
N THR A 38 -4.45 -1.15 5.01
CA THR A 38 -5.21 -0.23 4.14
C THR A 38 -4.91 -0.53 2.67
N VAL A 39 -5.95 -0.73 1.87
CA VAL A 39 -5.84 -1.11 0.46
C VAL A 39 -6.43 -0.01 -0.41
N VAL A 40 -5.64 0.52 -1.33
CA VAL A 40 -6.12 1.45 -2.35
C VAL A 40 -6.40 0.72 -3.67
N THR A 41 -7.49 1.11 -4.33
CA THR A 41 -7.89 0.61 -5.65
C THR A 41 -8.36 1.76 -6.55
N ILE A 42 -8.58 1.44 -7.83
CA ILE A 42 -9.11 2.34 -8.85
C ILE A 42 -10.28 1.67 -9.58
N VAL A 43 -11.23 2.45 -10.09
CA VAL A 43 -12.32 1.93 -10.92
C VAL A 43 -11.80 1.66 -12.33
N GLU A 44 -11.67 0.38 -12.70
CA GLU A 44 -11.20 -0.03 -14.02
C GLU A 44 -11.98 -1.26 -14.49
N LYS A 45 -12.87 -1.09 -15.47
CA LYS A 45 -13.63 -2.21 -16.04
C LYS A 45 -12.74 -3.01 -17.00
N PRO A 46 -12.76 -4.35 -16.98
CA PRO A 46 -13.69 -5.24 -16.26
C PRO A 46 -13.17 -5.74 -14.89
N PHE A 47 -12.09 -5.19 -14.36
CA PHE A 47 -11.42 -5.70 -13.16
C PHE A 47 -12.09 -5.25 -11.85
N ILE A 48 -12.43 -3.96 -11.75
CA ILE A 48 -13.06 -3.33 -10.59
C ILE A 48 -14.21 -2.45 -11.08
N PHE A 49 -15.39 -2.67 -10.51
CA PHE A 49 -16.57 -1.84 -10.67
C PHE A 49 -16.84 -1.12 -9.35
N ALA A 50 -17.39 0.10 -9.43
CA ALA A 50 -17.87 0.84 -8.28
C ALA A 50 -19.28 1.34 -8.54
N ARG A 51 -20.17 1.12 -7.58
CA ARG A 51 -21.55 1.62 -7.57
C ARG A 51 -21.70 2.61 -6.42
N PRO A 52 -22.24 3.82 -6.64
CA PRO A 52 -22.52 4.73 -5.54
C PRO A 52 -23.62 4.14 -4.65
N GLY A 53 -23.43 4.22 -3.33
CA GLY A 53 -24.45 3.77 -2.39
C GLY A 53 -23.88 3.33 -1.05
N ASN A 54 -24.72 3.44 -0.03
CA ASN A 54 -24.38 3.11 1.36
C ASN A 54 -24.76 1.68 1.73
N ASN A 55 -25.43 0.95 0.84
CA ASN A 55 -25.86 -0.43 1.05
C ASN A 55 -25.20 -1.33 0.00
N CYS A 56 -24.23 -2.11 0.45
CA CYS A 56 -23.64 -3.19 -0.33
C CYS A 56 -24.43 -4.46 -0.02
N GLU A 57 -25.41 -4.79 -0.86
CA GLU A 57 -26.38 -5.87 -0.60
C GLU A 57 -25.87 -7.24 -1.07
N SER A 58 -24.85 -7.25 -1.93
CA SER A 58 -24.29 -8.49 -2.48
C SER A 58 -23.10 -8.99 -1.66
N THR A 59 -22.95 -10.32 -1.55
CA THR A 59 -21.85 -10.96 -0.81
C THR A 59 -20.45 -10.67 -1.37
N SER A 60 -20.35 -10.26 -2.63
CA SER A 60 -19.10 -9.89 -3.31
C SER A 60 -18.90 -8.37 -3.44
N GLU A 61 -19.78 -7.55 -2.85
CA GLU A 61 -19.60 -6.10 -2.79
C GLU A 61 -18.96 -5.70 -1.45
N ILE A 62 -17.98 -4.78 -1.51
CA ILE A 62 -17.27 -4.26 -0.34
C ILE A 62 -17.31 -2.73 -0.36
N TYR A 63 -17.47 -2.12 0.82
CA TYR A 63 -17.39 -0.67 0.98
C TYR A 63 -16.01 -0.13 0.59
N CYS A 64 -16.01 0.89 -0.26
CA CYS A 64 -14.82 1.56 -0.76
C CYS A 64 -15.04 3.08 -0.84
N PRO A 65 -14.95 3.81 0.28
CA PRO A 65 -15.08 5.26 0.25
C PRO A 65 -14.03 5.91 -0.65
N ARG A 66 -14.37 7.05 -1.25
CA ARG A 66 -13.45 7.90 -2.03
C ARG A 66 -13.36 9.28 -1.40
N LYS A 67 -12.15 9.80 -1.23
CA LYS A 67 -11.92 11.16 -0.73
C LYS A 67 -12.22 12.21 -1.80
N THR A 68 -12.95 13.26 -1.44
CA THR A 68 -13.26 14.38 -2.34
C THR A 68 -12.14 15.43 -2.29
N LEU A 69 -11.57 15.82 -3.44
CA LEU A 69 -10.45 16.77 -3.51
C LEU A 69 -10.87 18.26 -3.50
N ASN A 70 -12.15 18.57 -3.70
CA ASN A 70 -12.62 19.93 -4.02
C ASN A 70 -13.23 20.74 -2.86
N LYS A 71 -13.18 20.26 -1.60
CA LYS A 71 -13.80 20.95 -0.46
C LYS A 71 -12.74 21.29 0.59
N SER A 72 -12.54 22.58 0.82
CA SER A 72 -11.37 23.18 1.45
C SER A 72 -11.32 23.16 2.98
N SER A 73 -12.11 22.33 3.68
CA SER A 73 -12.00 22.26 5.14
C SER A 73 -12.56 21.01 5.83
N ASP A 74 -13.37 20.18 5.16
CA ASP A 74 -13.84 18.90 5.71
C ASP A 74 -13.50 17.76 4.75
N GLU A 75 -12.86 16.72 5.27
CA GLU A 75 -12.57 15.49 4.52
C GLU A 75 -13.87 14.75 4.21
N GLU A 76 -14.54 15.15 3.13
CA GLU A 76 -15.79 14.52 2.72
C GLU A 76 -15.51 13.26 1.89
N TYR A 77 -16.01 12.13 2.39
CA TYR A 77 -15.90 10.82 1.75
C TYR A 77 -17.20 10.45 1.05
N GLU A 78 -17.13 10.19 -0.24
CA GLU A 78 -18.23 9.61 -1.01
C GLU A 78 -18.22 8.09 -0.83
N GLN A 79 -19.38 7.50 -0.49
CA GLN A 79 -19.51 6.07 -0.25
C GLN A 79 -19.81 5.30 -1.54
N PHE A 80 -19.02 4.27 -1.80
CA PHE A 80 -19.19 3.35 -2.92
C PHE A 80 -19.16 1.89 -2.45
N CYS A 81 -19.84 1.04 -3.22
CA CYS A 81 -19.71 -0.41 -3.17
C CYS A 81 -18.87 -0.86 -4.35
N CYS A 82 -17.69 -1.43 -4.06
CA CYS A 82 -16.77 -1.97 -5.04
C CYS A 82 -16.94 -3.48 -5.17
N TYR A 83 -16.85 -3.98 -6.40
CA TYR A 83 -16.91 -5.40 -6.71
C TYR A 83 -16.11 -5.70 -7.98
N GLY A 84 -15.80 -6.98 -8.21
CA GLY A 84 -15.11 -7.45 -9.41
C GLY A 84 -13.90 -8.33 -9.09
N TYR A 85 -13.20 -8.74 -10.14
CA TYR A 85 -12.12 -9.73 -10.07
C TYR A 85 -11.04 -9.39 -9.02
N CYS A 86 -10.56 -8.14 -8.97
CA CYS A 86 -9.52 -7.77 -8.02
C CYS A 86 -10.03 -7.71 -6.57
N ILE A 87 -11.33 -7.45 -6.38
CA ILE A 87 -11.98 -7.43 -5.06
C ILE A 87 -12.14 -8.85 -4.52
N ASP A 88 -12.56 -9.78 -5.38
CA ASP A 88 -12.63 -11.21 -5.02
C ASP A 88 -11.23 -11.77 -4.70
N LEU A 89 -10.21 -11.37 -5.47
CA LEU A 89 -8.82 -11.73 -5.20
C LEU A 89 -8.35 -11.21 -3.83
N LEU A 90 -8.65 -9.96 -3.49
CA LEU A 90 -8.34 -9.40 -2.17
C LEU A 90 -9.02 -10.20 -1.05
N HIS A 91 -10.28 -10.55 -1.23
CA HIS A 91 -11.04 -11.31 -0.25
C HIS A 91 -10.43 -12.70 0.00
N GLU A 92 -10.04 -13.41 -1.04
CA GLU A 92 -9.36 -14.71 -0.92
C GLU A 92 -7.96 -14.60 -0.32
N LEU A 93 -7.20 -13.55 -0.65
CA LEU A 93 -5.91 -13.27 -0.01
C LEU A 93 -6.07 -12.98 1.48
N SER A 94 -7.08 -12.20 1.85
CA SER A 94 -7.40 -11.88 3.24
C SER A 94 -7.69 -13.12 4.08
N LYS A 95 -8.48 -14.07 3.54
CA LYS A 95 -8.74 -15.37 4.19
C LYS A 95 -7.47 -16.20 4.35
N ASN A 96 -6.71 -16.36 3.28
CA ASN A 96 -5.51 -17.19 3.27
C ASN A 96 -4.42 -16.68 4.22
N LEU A 97 -4.30 -15.36 4.35
CA LEU A 97 -3.30 -14.72 5.20
C LEU A 97 -3.83 -14.36 6.60
N SER A 98 -5.12 -14.57 6.84
CA SER A 98 -5.81 -14.18 8.09
C SER A 98 -5.57 -12.72 8.48
N LEU A 99 -5.65 -11.80 7.50
CA LEU A 99 -5.49 -10.36 7.69
C LEU A 99 -6.81 -9.63 7.47
N GLY A 100 -7.06 -8.61 8.28
CA GLY A 100 -8.13 -7.64 8.03
C GLY A 100 -7.68 -6.59 7.02
N TYR A 101 -8.64 -6.00 6.30
CA TYR A 101 -8.35 -4.91 5.38
C TYR A 101 -9.46 -3.87 5.37
N THR A 102 -9.09 -2.65 5.01
CA THR A 102 -10.02 -1.57 4.67
C THR A 102 -9.71 -1.13 3.25
N LEU A 103 -10.74 -1.04 2.41
CA LEU A 103 -10.59 -0.67 1.01
C LEU A 103 -11.02 0.78 0.81
N HIS A 104 -10.30 1.54 -0.01
CA HIS A 104 -10.72 2.86 -0.46
C HIS A 104 -10.35 3.08 -1.93
N LEU A 105 -11.08 3.97 -2.58
CA LEU A 105 -10.79 4.41 -3.93
C LEU A 105 -9.79 5.56 -3.90
N VAL A 106 -8.82 5.52 -4.82
CA VAL A 106 -7.86 6.61 -5.01
C VAL A 106 -8.57 7.94 -5.24
N ALA A 107 -8.10 8.99 -4.57
CA ALA A 107 -8.79 10.28 -4.51
C ALA A 107 -8.83 11.00 -5.86
N ASP A 108 -7.72 10.98 -6.61
CA ASP A 108 -7.57 11.67 -7.89
C ASP A 108 -7.99 10.83 -9.12
N GLY A 109 -8.33 9.55 -8.90
CA GLY A 109 -8.69 8.63 -9.98
C GLY A 109 -7.52 8.22 -10.89
N LYS A 110 -6.26 8.36 -10.45
CA LYS A 110 -5.08 8.05 -11.27
C LYS A 110 -4.30 6.84 -10.77
N TYR A 111 -3.61 6.16 -11.67
CA TYR A 111 -2.71 5.05 -11.33
C TYR A 111 -1.44 5.50 -10.62
N GLY A 112 -0.90 6.66 -11.01
CA GLY A 112 0.39 7.16 -10.59
C GLY A 112 1.33 7.39 -11.77
N SER A 113 1.67 8.66 -11.92
CA SER A 113 2.58 9.26 -12.89
C SER A 113 3.52 10.22 -12.16
N PHE A 114 4.67 10.49 -12.76
CA PHE A 114 5.52 11.57 -12.30
C PHE A 114 4.94 12.91 -12.75
N GLU A 115 4.67 13.80 -11.80
CA GLU A 115 4.50 15.22 -12.12
C GLU A 115 5.86 15.77 -12.56
N LYS A 116 5.98 16.07 -13.86
CA LYS A 116 7.13 16.78 -14.43
C LYS A 116 6.85 18.27 -14.43
N GLU A 117 6.68 18.88 -13.27
CA GLU A 117 6.40 20.31 -13.20
C GLU A 117 7.32 21.03 -12.21
N GLY A 118 8.15 21.92 -12.74
CA GLY A 118 8.89 22.93 -11.98
C GLY A 118 10.41 22.70 -11.85
N GLU A 119 11.14 23.82 -11.79
CA GLU A 119 12.60 23.90 -11.57
C GLU A 119 13.05 23.33 -10.20
N ASP A 120 12.09 22.95 -9.34
CA ASP A 120 12.33 22.28 -8.07
C ASP A 120 12.26 20.75 -8.21
N LYS A 121 13.44 20.14 -8.06
CA LYS A 121 13.81 18.76 -8.39
C LYS A 121 13.19 17.66 -7.51
N GLN A 122 11.98 17.83 -6.96
CA GLN A 122 11.33 16.78 -6.18
C GLN A 122 10.41 15.95 -7.05
N LYS A 123 10.88 14.75 -7.42
CA LYS A 123 10.06 13.71 -8.05
C LYS A 123 8.91 13.36 -7.10
N ARG A 124 7.68 13.72 -7.45
CA ARG A 124 6.48 13.35 -6.70
C ARG A 124 5.60 12.44 -7.56
N TRP A 125 5.11 11.38 -6.94
CA TRP A 125 4.11 10.49 -7.53
C TRP A 125 2.72 10.99 -7.20
N ASP A 126 1.85 11.03 -8.21
CA ASP A 126 0.40 11.18 -8.03
C ASP A 126 -0.29 9.80 -7.94
N GLY A 127 -1.62 9.78 -7.88
CA GLY A 127 -2.40 8.55 -7.95
C GLY A 127 -2.20 7.57 -6.81
N MET A 128 -2.55 6.31 -7.08
CA MET A 128 -2.41 5.21 -6.12
C MET A 128 -0.98 5.04 -5.62
N ILE A 129 0.02 5.30 -6.48
CA ILE A 129 1.44 5.21 -6.11
C ILE A 129 1.80 6.34 -5.15
N GLY A 130 1.31 7.56 -5.41
CA GLY A 130 1.46 8.68 -4.48
C GLY A 130 0.85 8.36 -3.12
N GLU A 131 -0.36 7.82 -3.07
CA GLU A 131 -1.01 7.42 -1.81
C GLU A 131 -0.22 6.34 -1.04
N LEU A 132 0.32 5.34 -1.77
CA LEU A 132 1.16 4.29 -1.19
C LEU A 132 2.45 4.86 -0.58
N LEU A 133 3.16 5.73 -1.31
CA LEU A 133 4.41 6.33 -0.85
C LEU A 133 4.21 7.34 0.30
N ASN A 134 3.04 7.96 0.36
CA ASN A 134 2.64 8.85 1.46
C ASN A 134 2.07 8.10 2.67
N TYR A 135 2.15 6.77 2.69
CA TYR A 135 1.63 5.91 3.77
C TYR A 135 0.12 6.07 4.04
N GLN A 136 -0.64 6.50 3.02
CA GLN A 136 -2.11 6.55 3.08
C GLN A 136 -2.71 5.17 2.77
N ALA A 137 -2.00 4.37 1.97
CA ALA A 137 -2.28 2.97 1.73
C ALA A 137 -1.06 2.11 2.09
N ASP A 138 -1.30 0.89 2.55
CA ASP A 138 -0.27 -0.12 2.80
C ASP A 138 -0.12 -1.06 1.57
N LEU A 139 -1.15 -1.20 0.74
CA LEU A 139 -1.18 -2.09 -0.42
C LEU A 139 -2.01 -1.50 -1.57
N ILE A 140 -1.58 -1.73 -2.81
CA ILE A 140 -2.37 -1.45 -4.02
C ILE A 140 -2.93 -2.76 -4.57
N ILE A 141 -4.24 -2.82 -4.81
CA ILE A 141 -4.87 -3.93 -5.56
C ILE A 141 -5.64 -3.33 -6.74
N ALA A 142 -5.05 -3.44 -7.93
CA ALA A 142 -5.57 -2.91 -9.18
C ALA A 142 -4.86 -3.58 -10.37
N PRO A 143 -5.36 -3.43 -11.60
CA PRO A 143 -4.61 -3.78 -12.83
C PRO A 143 -3.46 -2.79 -13.07
N LEU A 144 -2.46 -2.78 -12.18
CA LEU A 144 -1.32 -1.87 -12.25
C LEU A 144 -0.18 -2.48 -13.08
N THR A 145 0.18 -1.81 -14.17
CA THR A 145 1.32 -2.22 -15.00
C THR A 145 2.65 -2.06 -14.27
N MET A 146 3.42 -3.15 -14.21
CA MET A 146 4.80 -3.16 -13.75
C MET A 146 5.70 -2.52 -14.82
N ASN A 147 6.36 -1.41 -14.49
CA ASN A 147 7.30 -0.73 -15.37
C ASN A 147 8.60 -0.39 -14.60
N PRO A 148 9.73 -0.13 -15.28
CA PRO A 148 11.00 0.15 -14.62
C PRO A 148 10.97 1.39 -13.72
N GLU A 149 10.17 2.39 -14.09
CA GLU A 149 10.04 3.64 -13.34
C GLU A 149 9.40 3.42 -11.96
N ARG A 150 8.31 2.65 -11.89
CA ARG A 150 7.60 2.37 -10.63
C ARG A 150 8.38 1.40 -9.75
N VAL A 151 9.05 0.41 -10.35
CA VAL A 151 9.84 -0.59 -9.61
C VAL A 151 11.01 0.05 -8.83
N GLN A 152 11.45 1.25 -9.19
CA GLN A 152 12.46 1.98 -8.43
C GLN A 152 11.96 2.44 -7.05
N ASP A 153 10.66 2.72 -6.92
CA ASP A 153 10.08 3.32 -5.72
C ASP A 153 9.13 2.37 -4.97
N ILE A 154 8.57 1.34 -5.64
CA ILE A 154 7.65 0.37 -5.06
C ILE A 154 7.99 -1.07 -5.44
N GLU A 155 7.65 -2.01 -4.57
CA GLU A 155 7.82 -3.45 -4.82
C GLU A 155 6.56 -4.07 -5.42
N PHE A 156 6.73 -4.88 -6.47
CA PHE A 156 5.64 -5.63 -7.09
C PHE A 156 5.69 -7.11 -6.67
N THR A 157 4.50 -7.71 -6.56
CA THR A 157 4.36 -9.16 -6.46
C THR A 157 4.61 -9.83 -7.81
N LYS A 158 4.53 -11.17 -7.86
CA LYS A 158 4.50 -11.87 -9.13
C LYS A 158 3.26 -11.46 -9.93
N PRO A 159 3.37 -11.24 -11.26
CA PRO A 159 2.21 -10.87 -12.07
C PRO A 159 1.07 -11.89 -11.94
N PHE A 160 -0.13 -11.42 -11.59
CA PHE A 160 -1.33 -12.27 -11.52
C PHE A 160 -2.04 -12.43 -12.86
N LYS A 161 -1.73 -11.54 -13.83
CA LYS A 161 -2.28 -11.55 -15.19
C LYS A 161 -1.23 -11.04 -16.18
N TYR A 162 -1.04 -11.78 -17.26
CA TYR A 162 -0.29 -11.32 -18.42
C TYR A 162 -1.24 -10.68 -19.43
N GLN A 163 -0.90 -9.49 -19.91
CA GLN A 163 -1.65 -8.74 -20.91
C GLN A 163 -0.70 -8.17 -21.98
N GLY A 164 -1.17 -8.16 -23.23
CA GLY A 164 -0.54 -7.45 -24.34
C GLY A 164 -1.35 -6.23 -24.76
N ILE A 165 -0.70 -5.30 -25.44
CA ILE A 165 -1.36 -4.14 -26.04
C ILE A 165 -2.04 -4.58 -27.34
N THR A 166 -3.31 -4.19 -27.52
CA THR A 166 -4.08 -4.45 -28.74
C THR A 166 -4.74 -3.16 -29.21
N ILE A 167 -5.02 -3.06 -30.51
CA ILE A 167 -5.66 -1.86 -31.10
C ILE A 167 -7.12 -2.20 -31.40
N LEU A 168 -8.04 -1.41 -30.84
CA LEU A 168 -9.46 -1.49 -31.14
C LEU A 168 -9.78 -0.57 -32.32
N VAL A 169 -10.33 -1.15 -33.39
CA VAL A 169 -10.76 -0.41 -34.59
C VAL A 169 -12.26 -0.61 -34.79
N ARG A 170 -12.98 0.46 -35.12
CA ARG A 170 -14.39 0.37 -35.49
C ARG A 170 -14.50 -0.34 -36.84
N LYS A 171 -15.35 -1.36 -36.91
CA LYS A 171 -15.67 -2.06 -38.16
C LYS A 171 -16.45 -1.16 -39.12
#